data_AF-A0A0M0L7T1-F1
#
_entry.id   AF-A0A0M0L7T1-F1
#
_cell.length_a   1.000
_cell.length_b   1.000
_cell.length_c   1.000
_cell.angle_alpha   90.00
_cell.angle_beta   90.00
_cell.angle_gamma   90.00
#
_symmetry.space_group_name_H-M   'P 1'
#
loop_
_entity.id
_entity.type
_entity.pdbx_description
1 polymer ?
#
loop_
_entity_poly.entity_id
_entity_poly.type
_entity_poly.pdbx_seq_one_letter_code
_entity_poly.pdbx_strand_id
1 'polypeptide(L)'
;MQPILVISTIIGLIVILLLAGGKVKLFGLVGQVLTKCVIGALLLFFINTFGAQFDIHVPINVLTTAVSGVLGLSGIGALLVISQFIL
;
A
#
# COMPACT_ATOMS: atom_id res chain seq x y z
N MET A 1 25.74 9.93 3.01
CA MET A 1 24.81 8.82 3.31
C MET A 1 24.26 8.30 1.99
N GLN A 2 24.54 7.04 1.62
CA GLN A 2 24.06 6.51 0.34
C GLN A 2 22.52 6.44 0.40
N PRO A 3 21.79 7.10 -0.53
CA PRO A 3 20.32 7.17 -0.51
C PRO A 3 19.66 5.79 -0.40
N ILE A 4 20.30 4.78 -0.97
CA ILE A 4 19.86 3.38 -0.97
C ILE A 4 19.72 2.79 0.44
N LEU A 5 20.62 3.14 1.37
CA LEU A 5 20.63 2.62 2.75
C LEU A 5 19.47 3.20 3.57
N VAL A 6 19.14 4.47 3.35
CA VAL A 6 18.04 5.16 4.02
C VAL A 6 16.70 4.58 3.56
N ILE A 7 16.53 4.41 2.25
CA ILE A 7 15.32 3.86 1.64
C ILE A 7 15.09 2.40 2.08
N SER A 8 16.14 1.57 2.05
CA SER A 8 16.07 0.17 2.49
C SER A 8 15.70 0.03 3.98
N THR A 9 16.23 0.91 4.82
CA THR A 9 15.92 0.92 6.27
C THR A 9 14.45 1.28 6.52
N ILE A 10 13.92 2.27 5.80
CA ILE A 10 12.51 2.67 5.90
C ILE A 10 11.59 1.53 5.44
N ILE A 11 11.91 0.89 4.31
CA ILE A 11 11.14 -0.27 3.80
C ILE A 11 11.19 -1.44 4.80
N GLY A 12 12.37 -1.74 5.35
CA GLY A 12 12.52 -2.79 6.36
C GLY A 12 11.70 -2.51 7.63
N LEU A 13 11.66 -1.25 8.08
CA LEU A 13 10.87 -0.85 9.24
C LEU A 13 9.36 -0.97 8.97
N ILE A 14 8.92 -0.61 7.77
CA ILE A 14 7.54 -0.77 7.30
C ILE A 14 7.13 -2.26 7.26
N VAL A 15 8.00 -3.13 6.77
CA VAL A 15 7.77 -4.58 6.72
C VAL A 15 7.72 -5.17 8.13
N ILE A 16 8.60 -4.77 9.04
CA ILE A 16 8.55 -5.20 10.45
C ILE A 16 7.25 -4.77 11.12
N LEU A 17 6.80 -3.54 10.87
CA LEU A 17 5.51 -3.03 11.38
C LEU A 17 4.33 -3.86 10.85
N LEU A 18 4.39 -4.28 9.59
CA LEU A 18 3.42 -5.16 8.93
C LEU A 18 3.36 -6.56 9.56
N LEU A 19 4.51 -7.19 9.80
CA LEU A 19 4.58 -8.49 10.47
C LEU A 19 4.17 -8.38 11.95
N ALA A 20 4.45 -7.26 12.61
CA ALA A 20 4.08 -7.00 14.00
C ALA A 20 2.58 -6.69 14.18
N GLY A 21 1.84 -6.35 13.11
CA GLY A 21 0.39 -6.06 13.12
C GLY A 21 -0.51 -7.27 13.42
N GLY A 22 0.05 -8.42 13.78
CA GLY A 22 -0.68 -9.64 14.10
C GLY A 22 -1.30 -9.61 15.51
N LYS A 23 -2.62 -9.38 15.56
CA LYS A 23 -3.54 -9.65 16.69
C LYS A 23 -3.64 -8.57 17.77
N VAL A 24 -3.89 -7.32 17.40
CA VAL A 24 -4.42 -6.32 18.37
C VAL A 24 -5.95 -6.40 18.36
N LYS A 25 -6.51 -7.08 19.36
CA LYS A 25 -7.93 -7.47 19.49
C LYS A 25 -8.90 -6.30 19.79
N LEU A 26 -8.60 -5.06 19.40
CA LEU A 26 -9.11 -3.90 20.16
C LEU A 26 -10.45 -3.27 19.71
N PHE A 27 -10.96 -3.33 18.46
CA PHE A 27 -12.25 -2.66 18.13
C PHE A 27 -13.03 -3.21 16.90
N GLY A 28 -13.35 -4.52 16.91
CA GLY A 28 -14.39 -5.13 16.05
C GLY A 28 -14.26 -4.86 14.54
N LEU A 29 -15.13 -3.98 14.01
CA LEU A 29 -15.25 -3.64 12.58
C LEU A 29 -14.37 -2.44 12.17
N VAL A 30 -14.24 -1.44 13.04
CA VAL A 30 -13.46 -0.21 12.77
C VAL A 30 -11.97 -0.53 12.66
N GLY A 31 -11.46 -1.35 13.58
CA GLY A 31 -10.07 -1.83 13.50
C GLY A 31 -9.83 -2.65 12.23
N GLN A 32 -10.83 -3.41 11.77
CA GLN A 32 -10.73 -4.23 10.57
C GLN A 32 -10.66 -3.39 9.30
N VAL A 33 -11.51 -2.36 9.19
CA VAL A 33 -11.47 -1.37 8.09
C VAL A 33 -10.16 -0.60 8.10
N LEU A 34 -9.70 -0.14 9.27
CA LEU A 34 -8.45 0.59 9.39
C LEU A 34 -7.24 -0.26 8.98
N THR A 35 -7.23 -1.53 9.39
CA THR A 35 -6.19 -2.49 8.99
C THR A 35 -6.20 -2.73 7.49
N LYS A 36 -7.39 -2.89 6.88
CA LYS A 36 -7.56 -3.03 5.43
C LYS A 36 -7.06 -1.79 4.68
N CYS A 37 -7.36 -0.58 5.16
CA CYS A 37 -6.82 0.65 4.60
C CYS A 37 -5.29 0.71 4.70
N VAL A 38 -4.71 0.36 5.85
CA VAL A 38 -3.25 0.33 6.02
C VAL A 38 -2.62 -0.65 5.03
N ILE A 39 -3.17 -1.87 4.90
CA ILE A 39 -2.72 -2.86 3.92
C ILE A 39 -2.83 -2.33 2.48
N GLY A 40 -3.94 -1.68 2.12
CA GLY A 40 -4.14 -1.08 0.80
C GLY A 40 -3.12 0.03 0.49
N ALA A 41 -2.87 0.91 1.45
CA ALA A 41 -1.89 1.98 1.31
C ALA A 41 -0.47 1.43 1.13
N LEU A 42 -0.15 0.36 1.86
CA LEU A 42 1.14 -0.30 1.78
C LEU A 42 1.35 -1.01 0.44
N LEU A 43 0.33 -1.71 -0.05
CA LEU A 43 0.40 -2.34 -1.36
C LEU A 43 0.54 -1.30 -2.49
N LEU A 44 -0.21 -0.20 -2.43
CA LEU A 44 -0.06 0.92 -3.38
C LEU A 44 1.34 1.54 -3.29
N PHE A 45 1.88 1.71 -2.07
CA PHE A 45 3.23 2.20 -1.87
C PHE A 45 4.28 1.28 -2.50
N PHE A 46 4.15 -0.04 -2.35
CA PHE A 46 5.02 -1.00 -3.02
C PHE A 46 4.92 -0.90 -4.54
N ILE A 47 3.70 -0.85 -5.09
CA ILE A 47 3.51 -0.73 -6.53
C ILE A 47 4.05 0.57 -7.08
N ASN A 48 3.92 1.69 -6.35
CA ASN A 48 4.52 2.95 -6.77
C ASN A 48 6.04 2.95 -6.67
N THR A 49 6.62 2.35 -5.64
CA THR A 49 8.09 2.33 -5.49
C THR A 49 8.76 1.41 -6.50
N PHE A 50 8.18 0.24 -6.79
CA PHE A 50 8.67 -0.63 -7.86
C PHE A 50 8.28 -0.11 -9.26
N GLY A 51 7.07 0.44 -9.39
CA GLY A 51 6.49 0.96 -10.63
C GLY A 51 7.09 2.29 -11.08
N ALA A 52 7.70 3.07 -10.19
CA ALA A 52 8.38 4.32 -10.54
C ALA A 52 9.49 4.12 -11.59
N GLN A 53 10.11 2.94 -11.66
CA GLN A 53 11.09 2.63 -12.70
C GLN A 53 10.46 2.35 -14.07
N PHE A 54 9.16 2.06 -14.10
CA PHE A 54 8.36 1.80 -15.29
C PHE A 54 7.41 2.98 -15.62
N ASP A 55 7.60 4.15 -14.99
CA ASP A 55 6.71 5.32 -15.08
C ASP A 55 5.26 5.04 -14.60
N ILE A 56 5.07 3.96 -13.84
CA ILE A 56 3.79 3.54 -13.29
C ILE A 56 3.61 4.21 -11.92
N HIS A 57 2.64 5.11 -11.82
CA HIS A 57 2.23 5.69 -10.55
C HIS A 57 0.70 5.68 -10.39
N VAL A 58 0.23 5.24 -9.24
CA VAL A 58 -1.16 5.34 -8.81
C VAL A 58 -1.22 6.27 -7.59
N PRO A 59 -2.00 7.35 -7.61
CA PRO A 59 -2.05 8.29 -6.49
C PRO A 59 -2.49 7.59 -5.19
N ILE A 60 -1.74 7.78 -4.11
CA ILE A 60 -2.06 7.22 -2.79
C ILE A 60 -3.00 8.19 -2.07
N ASN A 61 -4.31 7.98 -2.19
CA ASN A 61 -5.34 8.76 -1.53
C ASN A 61 -6.32 7.84 -0.79
N VAL A 62 -7.26 8.41 -0.02
CA VAL A 62 -8.21 7.62 0.78
C VAL A 62 -9.03 6.67 -0.10
N LEU A 63 -9.41 7.10 -1.31
CA LEU A 63 -10.23 6.32 -2.23
C LEU A 63 -9.47 5.14 -2.83
N THR A 64 -8.28 5.39 -3.38
CA THR A 64 -7.43 4.32 -3.95
C THR A 64 -7.01 3.33 -2.87
N THR A 65 -6.65 3.85 -1.69
CA THR A 65 -6.32 3.04 -0.51
C THR A 65 -7.47 2.15 -0.06
N ALA A 66 -8.70 2.67 -0.04
CA ALA A 66 -9.88 1.88 0.31
C ALA A 66 -10.16 0.78 -0.73
N VAL A 67 -10.09 1.11 -2.03
CA VAL A 67 -10.30 0.14 -3.12
C VAL A 67 -9.22 -0.95 -3.08
N SER A 68 -7.95 -0.58 -2.94
CA SER A 68 -6.83 -1.51 -2.80
C SER A 68 -6.87 -2.32 -1.50
N GLY A 69 -7.36 -1.73 -0.41
CA GLY A 69 -7.48 -2.39 0.88
C GLY A 69 -8.62 -3.41 0.94
N VAL A 70 -9.76 -3.09 0.31
CA VAL A 70 -10.95 -3.96 0.27
C VAL A 70 -10.78 -5.07 -0.76
N LEU A 71 -10.36 -4.74 -2.00
CA LEU A 71 -10.20 -5.70 -3.10
C LEU A 71 -8.81 -6.36 -3.14
N GLY A 72 -7.83 -5.86 -2.37
CA GLY A 72 -6.48 -6.40 -2.33
C GLY A 72 -5.74 -6.25 -3.67
N LEU A 73 -5.00 -7.31 -4.05
CA LEU A 73 -4.19 -7.34 -5.28
C LEU A 73 -5.01 -7.07 -6.55
N SER A 74 -6.23 -7.62 -6.61
CA SER A 74 -7.13 -7.44 -7.75
C SER A 74 -7.58 -5.99 -7.91
N GLY A 75 -7.85 -5.29 -6.80
CA GLY A 75 -8.21 -3.88 -6.82
C GLY A 75 -7.09 -2.99 -7.32
N ILE A 76 -5.84 -3.34 -6.99
CA ILE A 76 -4.69 -2.55 -7.45
C ILE A 76 -4.42 -2.79 -8.94
N GLY A 77 -4.60 -4.02 -9.43
CA GLY A 77 -4.54 -4.28 -10.88
C GLY A 77 -5.56 -3.46 -11.65
N ALA A 78 -6.81 -3.37 -11.15
CA ALA A 78 -7.83 -2.52 -11.74
C ALA A 78 -7.47 -1.03 -11.70
N LEU A 79 -6.98 -0.54 -10.55
CA LEU A 79 -6.53 0.85 -10.40
C LEU A 79 -5.36 1.20 -11.32
N LEU A 80 -4.41 0.28 -11.49
CA LEU A 80 -3.30 0.44 -12.43
C LEU A 80 -3.78 0.60 -13.87
N VAL A 81 -4.72 -0.25 -14.30
CA VAL A 81 -5.29 -0.16 -15.64
C VAL A 81 -6.05 1.16 -15.82
N ILE A 82 -6.84 1.58 -14.83
CA ILE A 82 -7.57 2.85 -14.88
C ILE A 82 -6.61 4.04 -14.93
N SER A 83 -5.59 4.06 -14.08
CA SER A 83 -4.60 5.14 -14.04
C SER A 83 -3.71 5.21 -15.28
N GLN A 84 -3.47 4.10 -15.97
CA GLN A 84 -2.57 4.08 -17.13
C GLN A 84 -3.28 4.28 -18.47
N PHE A 85 -4.54 3.85 -18.59
CA PHE A 85 -5.26 3.83 -19.87
C PHE A 85 -6.41 4.83 -19.96
N ILE A 86 -6.93 5.32 -18.84
CA ILE A 86 -8.12 6.20 -18.81
C ILE A 86 -7.78 7.62 -18.34
N LEU A 87 -6.86 7.76 -17.39
CA LEU A 87 -6.40 9.04 -16.81
C LEU A 87 -5.06 9.44 -17.41
#